data_AF-A0A7J8RAT4-F1
#
_entry.id   AF-A0A7J8RAT4-F1
#
_cell.length_a   1.000
_cell.length_b   1.000
_cell.length_c   1.000
_cell.angle_alpha   90.00
_cell.angle_beta   90.00
_cell.angle_gamma   90.00
#
_symmetry.space_group_name_H-M   'P 1'
#
loop_
_entity.id
_entity.type
_entity.pdbx_description
1 polymer ?
#
loop_
_entity_poly.entity_id
_entity_poly.type
_entity_poly.pdbx_seq_one_letter_code
_entity_poly.pdbx_strand_id
1 'polypeptide(L)'
;MNRLAVGSTMTPEYIEWWGRRINDNIARPNQGDSQLTGKHLRVVPSDLEIIRQNFEKRNSELEKMIEQMEEEKMNLRLDMDVQKLKTEKLRKGKNKAEEDLDKIQEENIKADRWERKF
;
A
#
# COMPACT_ATOMS: atom_id res chain seq x y z
N MET A 1 16.79 44.52 -51.49
CA MET A 1 16.92 43.15 -52.00
C MET A 1 18.34 42.66 -51.73
N ASN A 2 18.47 41.66 -50.86
CA ASN A 2 19.39 40.50 -50.81
C ASN A 2 20.81 40.65 -51.44
N ARG A 3 21.91 40.13 -50.85
CA ARG A 3 22.10 38.75 -50.36
C ARG A 3 23.25 38.69 -49.33
N LEU A 4 23.05 37.91 -48.28
CA LEU A 4 24.12 37.38 -47.43
C LEU A 4 24.94 36.38 -48.26
N ALA A 5 26.24 36.64 -48.43
CA ALA A 5 27.18 35.68 -49.00
C ALA A 5 28.09 35.17 -47.86
N VAL A 6 27.60 34.19 -47.11
CA VAL A 6 28.44 33.34 -46.27
C VAL A 6 29.19 32.40 -47.23
N GLY A 7 30.34 32.87 -47.70
CA GLY A 7 31.24 32.12 -48.56
C GLY A 7 32.10 31.17 -47.75
N SER A 8 31.76 29.89 -47.86
CA SER A 8 32.50 28.70 -47.48
C SER A 8 34.04 28.86 -47.43
N THR A 9 34.60 28.98 -46.23
CA THR A 9 36.04 28.75 -46.00
C THR A 9 36.28 27.25 -45.84
N MET A 10 35.97 26.47 -46.87
CA MET A 10 36.48 25.10 -46.98
C MET A 10 37.66 25.15 -47.94
N THR A 11 38.86 25.01 -47.38
CA THR A 11 40.09 25.06 -48.17
C THR A 11 40.13 23.87 -49.14
N PRO A 12 40.76 24.00 -50.31
CA PRO A 12 40.81 22.92 -51.31
C PRO A 12 41.33 21.58 -50.73
N GLU A 13 42.23 21.66 -49.75
CA GLU A 13 42.76 20.52 -49.02
C GLU A 13 41.68 19.74 -48.26
N TYR A 14 40.66 20.42 -47.72
CA TYR A 14 39.53 19.78 -47.06
C TYR A 14 38.69 18.95 -48.04
N ILE A 15 38.51 19.44 -49.27
CA ILE A 15 37.71 18.78 -50.31
C ILE A 15 38.43 17.51 -50.79
N GLU A 16 39.74 17.59 -51.02
CA GLU A 16 40.54 16.40 -51.36
C GLU A 16 40.59 15.39 -50.20
N TRP A 17 40.73 15.86 -48.96
CA TRP A 17 40.71 15.01 -47.78
C TRP A 17 39.36 14.29 -47.59
N TRP A 18 38.25 14.97 -47.88
CA TRP A 18 36.91 14.38 -47.83
C TRP A 18 36.69 13.38 -48.98
N GLY A 19 37.14 13.69 -50.20
CA GLY A 19 37.06 12.80 -51.35
C GLY A 19 37.82 11.48 -51.17
N ARG A 20 38.97 11.51 -50.48
CA ARG A 20 39.74 10.30 -50.13
C ARG A 20 39.00 9.39 -49.16
N ARG A 21 38.36 9.94 -48.10
CA ARG A 21 37.63 9.14 -47.10
C ARG A 21 36.33 8.51 -47.59
N ILE A 22 35.71 9.03 -48.65
CA ILE A 22 34.50 8.40 -49.22
C ILE A 22 34.81 7.07 -49.89
N ASN A 23 36.03 6.91 -50.41
CA ASN A 23 36.45 5.71 -51.13
C ASN A 23 37.21 4.70 -50.25
N ASP A 24 37.63 5.13 -49.06
CA ASP A 24 38.11 4.25 -48.02
C ASP A 24 36.89 3.55 -47.42
N ASN A 25 36.79 2.24 -47.66
CA ASN A 25 35.73 1.36 -47.17
C ASN A 25 35.68 1.33 -45.63
N ILE A 26 35.21 2.39 -44.99
CA ILE A 26 34.58 2.28 -43.68
C ILE A 26 33.37 1.39 -43.97
N ALA A 27 33.45 0.13 -43.56
CA ALA A 27 32.32 -0.75 -43.58
C ALA A 27 31.16 0.01 -42.93
N ARG A 28 30.18 0.40 -43.74
CA ARG A 28 28.89 0.84 -43.23
C ARG A 28 28.52 -0.22 -42.19
N PRO A 29 28.31 0.12 -40.90
CA PRO A 29 27.95 -0.88 -39.91
C PRO A 29 26.78 -1.62 -40.51
N ASN A 30 26.92 -2.94 -40.65
CA ASN A 30 25.89 -3.74 -41.27
C ASN A 30 24.58 -3.39 -40.56
N GLN A 31 23.53 -3.11 -41.32
CA GLN A 31 22.22 -2.76 -40.75
C GLN A 31 21.65 -3.89 -39.86
N GLY A 32 22.33 -5.05 -39.80
CA GLY A 32 22.13 -6.13 -38.83
C GLY A 32 22.76 -5.92 -37.44
N ASP A 33 23.75 -5.05 -37.28
CA ASP A 33 24.32 -4.73 -35.96
C ASP A 33 23.42 -3.75 -35.16
N SER A 34 22.54 -3.03 -35.86
CA SER A 34 21.48 -2.23 -35.24
C SER A 34 20.35 -3.08 -34.63
N GLN A 35 20.24 -4.37 -34.99
CA GLN A 35 19.32 -5.31 -34.34
C GLN A 35 19.93 -5.96 -33.08
N LEU A 36 21.26 -6.03 -32.98
CA LEU A 36 21.95 -6.64 -31.84
C LEU A 36 22.12 -5.66 -30.66
N THR A 37 22.16 -4.36 -30.91
CA THR A 37 22.18 -3.34 -29.84
C THR A 37 20.87 -3.28 -29.06
N GLY A 38 19.74 -3.63 -29.67
CA GLY A 38 18.43 -3.65 -29.00
C GLY A 38 18.15 -4.88 -28.15
N LYS A 39 18.89 -5.99 -28.32
CA LYS A 39 18.59 -7.28 -27.67
C LYS A 39 19.49 -7.64 -26.50
N HIS A 40 20.57 -6.91 -26.24
CA HIS A 40 21.55 -7.29 -25.21
C HIS A 40 21.95 -6.18 -24.21
N LEU A 41 21.36 -4.98 -24.31
CA LEU A 41 21.43 -4.00 -23.22
C LEU A 41 20.31 -4.30 -22.25
N ARG A 42 20.60 -5.15 -21.25
CA ARG A 42 19.82 -5.17 -20.01
C ARG A 42 19.96 -3.76 -19.43
N VAL A 43 18.96 -2.90 -19.67
CA VAL A 43 18.91 -1.54 -19.14
C VAL A 43 18.98 -1.68 -17.63
N VAL A 44 20.16 -1.42 -17.06
CA VAL A 44 20.34 -1.40 -15.61
C VAL A 44 19.54 -0.19 -15.12
N PRO A 45 18.51 -0.40 -14.28
CA PRO A 45 17.77 0.70 -13.71
C PRO A 45 18.75 1.60 -12.96
N SER A 46 18.57 2.92 -13.07
CA SER A 46 19.35 3.85 -12.26
C SER A 46 19.03 3.65 -10.78
N ASP A 47 19.95 4.03 -9.91
CA ASP A 47 19.74 3.95 -8.46
C ASP A 47 18.46 4.69 -8.03
N LEU A 48 18.13 5.80 -8.70
CA LEU A 48 16.89 6.55 -8.47
C LEU A 48 15.64 5.75 -8.85
N GLU A 49 15.67 5.02 -9.96
CA GLU A 49 14.55 4.16 -10.38
C GLU A 49 14.32 3.01 -9.39
N ILE A 50 15.41 2.41 -8.89
CA ILE A 50 15.36 1.37 -7.87
C ILE A 50 14.78 1.91 -6.56
N ILE A 51 15.22 3.09 -6.12
CA ILE A 51 14.72 3.75 -4.90
C ILE A 51 13.23 4.07 -5.05
N ARG A 52 12.80 4.58 -6.21
CA ARG A 52 11.40 4.90 -6.47
C ARG A 52 10.50 3.67 -6.39
N GLN A 53 10.88 2.59 -7.05
CA GLN A 53 10.11 1.33 -7.01
C GLN A 53 10.04 0.75 -5.59
N ASN A 54 11.14 0.82 -4.84
CA ASN A 54 11.15 0.38 -3.44
C ASN A 54 10.25 1.23 -2.55
N PHE A 55 10.22 2.54 -2.78
CA PHE A 55 9.32 3.45 -2.07
C PHE A 55 7.85 3.13 -2.35
N GLU A 56 7.50 2.96 -3.63
CA GLU A 56 6.14 2.62 -4.04
C GLU A 56 5.69 1.27 -3.47
N LYS A 57 6.57 0.26 -3.49
CA LYS A 57 6.31 -1.04 -2.87
C LYS A 57 6.03 -0.91 -1.37
N ARG A 58 6.89 -0.19 -0.64
CA ARG A 58 6.71 0.02 0.81
C ARG A 58 5.44 0.81 1.11
N ASN A 59 5.10 1.79 0.28
CA ASN A 59 3.88 2.56 0.45
C ASN A 59 2.63 1.66 0.29
N SER A 60 2.61 0.79 -0.73
CA SER A 60 1.52 -0.17 -0.92
C SER A 60 1.42 -1.19 0.23
N GLU A 61 2.55 -1.65 0.77
CA GLU A 61 2.57 -2.52 1.95
C GLU A 61 1.99 -1.81 3.18
N LEU A 62 2.34 -0.53 3.38
CA LEU A 62 1.81 0.29 4.48
C LEU A 62 0.31 0.54 4.33
N GLU A 63 -0.18 0.86 3.13
CA GLU A 63 -1.61 1.03 2.86
C GLU A 63 -2.41 -0.21 3.21
N LYS A 64 -1.93 -1.40 2.81
CA LYS A 64 -2.56 -2.68 3.19
C LYS A 64 -2.56 -2.91 4.69
N MET A 65 -1.46 -2.58 5.37
CA MET A 65 -1.38 -2.72 6.82
C MET A 65 -2.35 -1.76 7.53
N ILE A 66 -2.51 -0.53 7.02
CA ILE A 66 -3.48 0.44 7.53
C ILE A 66 -4.90 -0.10 7.36
N GLU A 67 -5.25 -0.60 6.18
CA GLU A 67 -6.58 -1.19 5.90
C GLU A 67 -6.89 -2.35 6.86
N GLN A 68 -5.94 -3.27 7.05
CA GLN A 68 -6.07 -4.38 8.00
C GLN A 68 -6.27 -3.89 9.44
N MET A 69 -5.50 -2.89 9.88
CA MET A 69 -5.66 -2.32 11.22
C MET A 69 -7.01 -1.62 11.41
N GLU A 70 -7.53 -0.95 10.37
CA GLU A 70 -8.85 -0.33 10.43
C GLU A 70 -9.97 -1.37 10.53
N GLU A 71 -9.85 -2.48 9.80
CA GLU A 71 -10.76 -3.62 9.88
C GLU A 71 -10.71 -4.28 11.28
N GLU A 72 -9.52 -4.58 11.80
CA GLU A 72 -9.35 -5.14 13.15
C GLU A 72 -9.93 -4.22 14.22
N LYS A 73 -9.70 -2.90 14.11
CA LYS A 73 -10.25 -1.91 15.03
C LYS A 73 -11.78 -1.88 15.00
N MET A 74 -12.40 -2.02 13.83
CA MET A 74 -13.86 -2.11 13.69
C MET A 74 -14.40 -3.38 14.37
N ASN A 75 -13.76 -4.53 14.13
CA ASN A 75 -14.15 -5.80 14.73
C ASN A 75 -14.06 -5.75 16.27
N LEU A 76 -12.97 -5.22 16.82
CA LEU A 76 -12.80 -5.06 18.27
C LEU A 76 -13.86 -4.14 18.89
N ARG A 77 -14.28 -3.09 18.18
CA ARG A 77 -15.37 -2.22 18.64
C ARG A 77 -16.70 -2.98 18.73
N LEU A 78 -17.02 -3.79 17.72
CA LEU A 78 -18.22 -4.62 17.72
C LEU A 78 -18.19 -5.64 18.86
N ASP A 79 -17.05 -6.30 19.08
CA ASP A 79 -16.89 -7.25 20.19
C ASP A 79 -17.07 -6.58 21.55
N MET A 80 -16.53 -5.38 21.72
CA MET A 80 -16.70 -4.60 22.94
C MET A 80 -18.19 -4.27 23.18
N ASP A 81 -18.92 -3.86 22.15
CA ASP A 81 -20.36 -3.58 22.26
C ASP A 81 -21.17 -4.84 22.59
N VAL A 82 -20.83 -5.98 21.98
CA VAL A 82 -21.44 -7.29 22.29
C VAL A 82 -21.19 -7.67 23.75
N GLN A 83 -19.97 -7.52 24.25
CA GLN A 83 -19.63 -7.82 25.65
C GLN A 83 -20.36 -6.87 26.62
N LYS A 84 -20.48 -5.59 26.27
CA LYS A 84 -21.24 -4.61 27.05
C LYS A 84 -22.73 -4.99 27.13
N LEU A 85 -23.32 -5.43 26.02
CA LEU A 85 -24.72 -5.90 26.01
C LEU A 85 -24.91 -7.18 26.84
N LYS A 86 -23.98 -8.14 26.75
CA LYS A 86 -24.00 -9.37 27.55
C LYS A 86 -23.92 -9.06 29.05
N THR A 87 -22.98 -8.22 29.46
CA THR A 87 -22.81 -7.85 30.88
C THR A 87 -24.03 -7.11 31.42
N GLU A 88 -24.63 -6.21 30.63
CA GLU A 88 -25.87 -5.52 31.02
C GLU A 88 -27.05 -6.49 31.21
N LYS A 89 -27.21 -7.46 30.30
CA LYS A 89 -28.26 -8.48 30.42
C LYS A 89 -28.06 -9.35 31.67
N LEU A 90 -26.82 -9.74 31.95
CA LEU A 90 -26.49 -10.51 33.15
C LEU A 90 -26.77 -9.71 34.43
N ARG A 91 -26.42 -8.42 34.45
CA ARG A 91 -26.71 -7.52 35.58
C ARG A 91 -28.20 -7.43 35.86
N LYS A 92 -29.03 -7.23 34.83
CA LYS A 92 -30.50 -7.21 34.98
C LYS A 92 -31.05 -8.53 35.51
N GLY A 93 -30.54 -9.66 35.00
CA GLY A 93 -30.92 -10.99 35.47
C GLY A 93 -30.57 -11.20 36.95
N LYS A 94 -29.35 -10.81 37.35
CA LYS A 94 -28.90 -10.88 38.74
C LYS A 94 -29.80 -10.05 39.67
N ASN A 95 -30.05 -8.78 39.33
CA ASN A 95 -30.87 -7.90 40.16
C ASN A 95 -32.28 -8.47 40.37
N LYS A 96 -32.89 -9.02 39.31
CA LYS A 96 -34.21 -9.65 39.43
C LYS A 96 -34.19 -10.89 40.35
N ALA A 97 -33.18 -11.74 40.20
CA ALA A 97 -33.03 -12.92 41.05
C ALA A 97 -32.81 -12.55 42.53
N GLU A 98 -32.09 -11.45 42.78
CA GLU A 98 -31.87 -10.90 44.12
C GLU A 98 -33.17 -10.35 44.72
N GLU A 99 -33.95 -9.56 43.96
CA GLU A 99 -35.28 -9.10 44.38
C GLU A 99 -36.24 -10.25 44.68
N ASP A 100 -36.21 -11.32 43.88
CA ASP A 100 -37.07 -12.49 44.10
C ASP A 100 -36.62 -13.31 45.32
N LEU A 101 -35.30 -13.39 45.58
CA LEU A 101 -34.75 -14.00 46.79
C LEU A 101 -35.19 -13.24 48.05
N ASP A 102 -35.12 -11.90 48.03
CA ASP A 102 -35.52 -11.05 49.15
C ASP A 102 -37.01 -11.26 49.50
N LYS A 103 -37.89 -11.35 48.49
CA LYS A 103 -39.32 -11.66 48.69
C LYS A 103 -39.51 -13.03 49.34
N ILE A 104 -38.82 -14.06 48.86
CA ILE A 104 -38.91 -15.42 49.41
C ILE A 104 -38.41 -15.44 50.86
N GLN A 105 -37.34 -14.70 51.17
CA GLN A 105 -36.86 -14.57 52.55
C GLN A 105 -37.91 -13.91 53.45
N GLU A 106 -38.56 -12.83 52.99
CA GLU A 106 -39.64 -12.20 53.74
C GLU A 106 -40.83 -13.15 53.98
N GLU A 107 -41.23 -13.92 52.96
CA GLU A 107 -42.31 -14.90 53.07
C GLU A 107 -41.97 -16.02 54.06
N ASN A 108 -40.75 -16.55 54.02
CA ASN A 108 -40.29 -17.54 54.99
C ASN A 108 -40.27 -16.99 56.42
N ILE A 109 -39.78 -15.75 56.63
CA ILE A 109 -39.81 -15.10 57.96
C ILE A 109 -41.24 -14.95 58.47
N LYS A 110 -42.19 -14.65 57.58
CA LYS A 110 -43.62 -14.58 57.93
C LYS A 110 -44.12 -15.98 58.31
N ALA A 111 -43.85 -17.00 57.51
CA ALA A 111 -44.25 -18.39 57.78
C ALA A 111 -43.73 -18.92 59.12
N ASP A 112 -42.43 -18.77 59.41
CA ASP A 112 -41.81 -19.15 60.68
C ASP A 112 -42.48 -18.48 61.89
N ARG A 113 -42.93 -17.23 61.71
CA ARG A 113 -43.63 -16.48 62.75
C ARG A 113 -45.05 -17.00 62.96
N TRP A 114 -45.71 -17.44 61.89
CA TRP A 114 -47.01 -18.11 61.97
C TRP A 114 -46.89 -19.45 62.69
N GLU A 115 -45.92 -20.28 62.34
CA GLU A 115 -45.68 -21.57 63.00
C GLU A 115 -45.38 -21.44 64.50
N ARG A 116 -44.67 -20.39 64.93
CA ARG A 116 -44.42 -20.16 66.36
C ARG A 116 -45.64 -19.70 67.17
N LYS A 117 -46.72 -19.25 66.51
CA LYS A 117 -47.92 -18.74 67.18
C LYS A 117 -49.00 -19.80 67.40
N PHE A 118 -48.87 -20.97 66.79
CA PHE A 118 -49.81 -22.08 66.88
C PHE A 118 -49.08 -23.34 67.35
#